data_AF-A0A1M5D9W7-F1
#
_entry.id   AF-A0A1M5D9W7-F1
#
_cell.length_a   1.000
_cell.length_b   1.000
_cell.length_c   1.000
_cell.angle_alpha   90.00
_cell.angle_beta   90.00
_cell.angle_gamma   90.00
#
_symmetry.space_group_name_H-M   'P 1'
#
loop_
_entity.id
_entity.type
_entity.pdbx_description
1 polymer ?
#
loop_
_entity_poly.entity_id
_entity_poly.type
_entity_poly.pdbx_seq_one_letter_code
_entity_poly.pdbx_strand_id
1 'polypeptide(L)' 'MGEVEARFGQPVASLIKHYYYEKGYTLDQLARLFGVGRATVSVWMLKLGLPTRDWKLPDPAKINYDTYHNK' A
#
# COMPACT_ATOMS: atom_id res chain seq x y z
N MET A 1 0.88 2.48 13.63
CA MET A 1 1.65 1.24 13.47
C MET A 1 1.43 0.34 14.67
N GLY A 2 1.62 0.85 15.90
CA GLY A 2 1.47 0.08 17.14
C GLY A 2 0.18 -0.74 17.30
N GLU A 3 -0.98 -0.23 16.86
CA GLU A 3 -2.24 -0.99 16.94
C GLU A 3 -2.26 -2.25 16.05
N VAL A 4 -1.67 -2.18 14.86
CA VAL A 4 -1.54 -3.33 13.96
C VAL A 4 -0.50 -4.31 14.50
N GLU A 5 0.60 -3.81 15.05
CA GLU A 5 1.66 -4.63 15.63
C GLU A 5 1.17 -5.39 16.87
N ALA A 6 0.36 -4.74 17.70
CA ALA A 6 -0.30 -5.37 18.84
C ALA A 6 -1.32 -6.44 18.41
N ARG A 7 -2.07 -6.19 17.33
CA ARG A 7 -3.08 -7.13 16.82
C ARG A 7 -2.48 -8.41 16.24
N PHE A 8 -1.37 -8.29 15.52
CA PHE A 8 -0.75 -9.42 14.82
C PHE A 8 0.44 -10.02 15.60
N GLY A 9 0.90 -9.38 16.67
CA GLY A 9 2.05 -9.83 17.47
C GLY A 9 3.39 -9.79 16.71
N GLN A 10 3.43 -9.09 15.57
CA GLN A 10 4.59 -9.02 14.69
C GLN A 10 4.81 -7.57 14.24
N PRO A 11 6.06 -7.15 14.02
CA PRO A 11 6.35 -5.82 13.51
C PRO A 11 5.73 -5.64 12.13
N VAL A 12 5.22 -4.43 11.87
CA VAL A 12 4.44 -4.15 10.64
C VAL A 12 5.29 -4.39 9.38
N ALA A 13 6.60 -4.23 9.48
CA ALA A 13 7.55 -4.50 8.42
C ALA A 13 7.58 -5.96 8.00
N SER A 14 7.55 -6.91 8.95
CA SER A 14 7.53 -8.34 8.65
C SER A 14 6.21 -8.75 8.04
N LEU A 15 5.09 -8.20 8.54
CA LEU A 15 3.76 -8.44 7.98
C LEU A 15 3.68 -7.96 6.54
N ILE A 16 4.09 -6.71 6.28
CA ILE A 16 4.11 -6.16 4.93
C ILE A 16 4.99 -7.04 4.04
N LYS A 17 6.19 -7.42 4.47
CA LYS A 17 7.07 -8.28 3.64
C LYS A 17 6.41 -9.62 3.30
N HIS A 18 5.85 -10.32 4.29
CA HIS A 18 5.20 -11.62 4.09
C HIS A 18 4.02 -11.51 3.12
N TYR A 19 3.07 -10.61 3.38
CA TYR A 19 1.88 -10.50 2.55
C TYR A 19 2.19 -9.88 1.17
N TYR A 20 3.07 -8.89 1.09
CA TYR A 20 3.39 -8.19 -0.15
C TYR A 20 4.28 -9.02 -1.09
N TYR A 21 5.34 -9.64 -0.57
CA TYR A 21 6.29 -10.40 -1.40
C TYR A 21 5.93 -11.87 -1.50
N GLU A 22 5.59 -12.54 -0.40
CA GLU A 22 5.32 -14.00 -0.43
C GLU A 22 3.91 -14.31 -0.90
N LYS A 23 2.92 -13.53 -0.48
CA LYS A 23 1.51 -13.73 -0.88
C LYS A 23 1.09 -12.88 -2.10
N GLY A 24 1.92 -11.92 -2.52
CA GLY A 24 1.64 -11.06 -3.67
C GLY A 24 0.49 -10.07 -3.47
N TYR A 25 0.18 -9.70 -2.23
CA TYR A 25 -0.93 -8.78 -1.93
C TYR A 25 -0.66 -7.38 -2.49
N THR A 26 -1.71 -6.74 -2.96
CA THR A 26 -1.69 -5.31 -3.31
C THR A 26 -1.78 -4.42 -2.08
N LEU A 27 -1.42 -3.14 -2.22
CA LEU A 27 -1.54 -2.16 -1.12
C LEU A 27 -2.98 -2.01 -0.62
N ASP A 28 -3.97 -2.16 -1.50
CA ASP A 28 -5.39 -2.10 -1.12
C ASP A 28 -5.80 -3.31 -0.26
N GLN A 29 -5.33 -4.50 -0.62
CA GLN A 29 -5.58 -5.70 0.17
C GLN A 29 -4.88 -5.64 1.53
N LEU A 30 -3.65 -5.14 1.59
CA LEU A 30 -2.95 -4.88 2.86
C LEU A 30 -3.71 -3.86 3.72
N ALA A 31 -4.21 -2.79 3.10
CA ALA A 31 -5.00 -1.77 3.78
C ALA A 31 -6.25 -2.37 4.44
N ARG A 32 -7.02 -3.18 3.69
CA ARG A 32 -8.18 -3.90 4.23
C ARG A 32 -7.79 -4.90 5.31
N LEU A 33 -6.71 -5.65 5.12
CA LEU A 33 -6.23 -6.65 6.08
C LEU A 33 -5.83 -6.01 7.42
N PHE A 34 -5.14 -4.88 7.36
CA PHE A 34 -4.71 -4.15 8.54
C PHE A 34 -5.78 -3.19 9.10
N GLY A 35 -6.88 -2.97 8.37
CA GLY A 35 -7.93 -2.03 8.77
C GLY A 35 -7.50 -0.56 8.69
N VAL A 36 -6.57 -0.23 7.78
CA VAL A 36 -6.04 1.13 7.61
C VAL A 36 -6.25 1.62 6.18
N GLY A 37 -6.01 2.91 5.93
CA GLY A 37 -6.08 3.45 4.57
C GLY A 37 -4.91 3.00 3.69
N ARG A 38 -5.13 2.90 2.37
CA ARG A 38 -4.06 2.62 1.38
C ARG A 38 -2.90 3.61 1.49
N ALA A 39 -3.19 4.90 1.70
CA ALA A 39 -2.17 5.93 1.89
C ALA A 39 -1.30 5.65 3.12
N THR A 40 -1.89 5.15 4.21
CA THR A 40 -1.18 4.75 5.41
C THR A 40 -0.19 3.62 5.14
N VAL A 41 -0.62 2.58 4.40
CA VAL A 41 0.27 1.48 3.98
C VAL A 41 1.41 2.00 3.10
N SER A 42 1.11 2.90 2.15
CA SER A 42 2.13 3.51 1.29
C SER A 42 3.18 4.29 2.09
N VAL A 43 2.75 5.09 3.07
CA VAL A 43 3.66 5.82 3.97
C VAL A 43 4.50 4.86 4.80
N TRP A 44 3.92 3.75 5.27
CA TRP A 44 4.67 2.74 6.02
C TRP A 44 5.75 2.08 5.16
N MET A 45 5.43 1.72 3.92
CA MET A 45 6.43 1.18 3.00
C MET A 45 7.56 2.18 2.72
N LEU A 46 7.24 3.46 2.52
CA LEU A 46 8.24 4.51 2.33
C LEU A 46 9.15 4.66 3.56
N LYS A 47 8.55 4.72 4.77
CA LYS A 47 9.30 4.81 6.04
C LYS A 47 10.18 3.60 6.30
N LEU A 48 9.76 2.42 5.85
CA LEU A 48 10.48 1.17 5.99
C LEU A 48 11.49 0.91 4.86
N GLY A 49 11.59 1.82 3.87
CA GLY A 49 12.45 1.66 2.71
C GLY A 49 12.07 0.49 1.80
N LEU A 50 10.80 0.06 1.82
CA LEU A 50 10.32 -1.04 1.00
C LEU A 50 9.99 -0.53 -0.41
N PRO A 51 10.60 -1.10 -1.47
CA PRO A 51 10.29 -0.71 -2.84
C PRO A 51 8.85 -1.10 -3.16
N THR A 52 8.05 -0.12 -3.57
CA THR A 52 6.73 -0.39 -4.13
C THR A 52 6.92 -0.95 -5.54
N ARG A 53 6.18 -2.02 -5.87
CA ARG A 53 6.13 -2.60 -7.21
C ARG A 53 5.57 -1.53 -8.15
N ASP A 54 6.50 -0.89 -8.84
CA ASP A 54 6.34 -0.22 -10.12
C ASP A 54 5.15 0.75 -10.14
N TRP A 55 5.37 1.97 -9.63
CA TRP A 55 4.60 3.11 -10.12
C TRP A 55 5.01 3.35 -11.58
N LYS A 56 4.43 2.59 -12.51
CA LYS A 56 4.38 3.01 -13.90
C LYS A 56 3.39 4.15 -13.98
N LEU A 57 3.86 5.32 -14.43
CA LEU A 57 2.93 6.36 -14.85
C LEU A 57 1.94 5.71 -15.82
N PRO A 58 0.62 5.87 -15.62
CA PRO A 58 -0.34 5.42 -16.61
C PRO A 58 0.04 6.05 -17.95
N ASP A 59 0.00 5.25 -19.00
CA ASP A 59 0.27 5.71 -20.35
C ASP A 59 -0.55 6.99 -20.61
N PRO A 60 0.09 8.11 -21.00
CA PRO A 60 -0.60 9.40 -21.13
C PRO A 60 -1.74 9.36 -22.15
N ALA A 61 -1.76 8.39 -23.08
CA ALA A 61 -2.85 8.20 -24.02
C ALA A 61 -4.06 7.45 -23.43
N LYS A 62 -3.95 6.91 -22.21
CA LYS A 62 -5.06 6.28 -21.46
C LYS A 62 -5.58 7.12 -20.29
N ILE A 63 -5.00 8.28 -20.00
CA ILE A 63 -5.48 9.16 -18.95
C ILE A 63 -6.67 9.95 -19.50
N ASN A 64 -7.89 9.55 -19.15
CA ASN A 64 -9.06 10.37 -19.44
C ASN A 64 -9.10 11.57 -18.47
N TYR A 65 -8.56 12.71 -18.93
CA TYR A 65 -8.51 13.96 -18.18
C TYR A 65 -9.89 14.53 -17.80
N ASP A 66 -10.96 14.03 -18.42
CA ASP A 66 -12.36 14.33 -18.07
C ASP A 66 -12.69 13.98 -16.60
N THR A 67 -11.98 13.00 -16.04
CA THR A 67 -12.17 12.55 -14.65
C THR A 67 -11.64 13.54 -13.60
N TYR A 68 -10.83 14.54 -13.99
CA TYR A 68 -10.19 15.49 -13.06
C TYR A 68 -10.83 16.88 -13.03
N HIS A 69 -11.93 17.09 -13.76
CA HIS A 69 -12.77 18.28 -13.59
C HIS A 69 -13.91 17.98 -12.63
N ASN A 70 -13.65 18.11 -11.33
CA ASN A 70 -14.73 18.30 -10.36
C ASN A 70 -14.22 19.10 -9.15
N LYS A 71 -14.27 20.44 -9.21
CA LYS A 71 -15.38 21.24 -8.70
C LYS A 71 -15.12 22.73 -8.95
#